data_AF-A0A178JF33-F1
#
_entry.id   AF-A0A178JF33-F1
#
_cell.length_a   1.000
_cell.length_b   1.000
_cell.length_c   1.000
_cell.angle_alpha   90.00
_cell.angle_beta   90.00
_cell.angle_gamma   90.00
#
_symmetry.space_group_name_H-M   'P 1'
#
loop_
_entity.id
_entity.type
_entity.pdbx_description
1 polymer ?
#
loop_
_entity_poly.entity_id
_entity_poly.type
_entity_poly.pdbx_seq_one_letter_code
_entity_poly.pdbx_strand_id
1 'polypeptide(L)' 'MSSSNSGLDNAPDEIKLAVDLIYLLESNEVDPKIALEAIKIVQADLESKLENSCTN' A
#
# COMPACT_ATOMS: atom_id res chain seq x y z
N MET A 1 -22.24 0.80 24.02
CA MET A 1 -21.19 1.80 24.29
C MET A 1 -19.88 1.05 24.15
N SER A 2 -19.02 1.27 23.16
CA SER A 2 -18.69 2.51 22.47
C SER A 2 -18.37 2.21 21.00
N SER A 3 -18.84 3.10 20.14
CA SER A 3 -18.60 3.08 18.70
C SER A 3 -17.11 3.34 18.43
N SER A 4 -16.37 2.29 18.10
CA SER A 4 -15.08 2.42 17.42
C SER A 4 -15.28 2.06 15.95
N ASN A 5 -16.15 2.80 15.28
CA ASN A 5 -16.18 2.85 13.81
C ASN A 5 -14.97 3.69 13.39
N SER A 6 -13.78 3.14 13.64
CA SER A 6 -12.47 3.74 13.41
C SER A 6 -12.38 4.20 11.97
N GLY A 7 -11.92 5.45 11.77
CA GLY A 7 -12.03 6.24 10.53
C GLY A 7 -11.41 5.67 9.25
N LEU A 8 -11.04 4.40 9.22
CA LEU A 8 -10.66 3.67 8.01
C LEU A 8 -11.83 3.44 7.07
N ASP A 9 -13.07 3.33 7.53
CA ASP A 9 -14.22 3.05 6.64
C ASP A 9 -14.43 4.18 5.60
N ASN A 10 -14.15 5.43 6.01
CA ASN A 10 -14.21 6.63 5.17
C ASN A 10 -12.84 7.06 4.59
N ALA A 11 -11.78 6.30 4.82
CA ALA A 11 -10.47 6.61 4.26
C ALA A 11 -10.46 6.32 2.74
N PRO A 12 -9.71 7.10 1.95
CA PRO A 12 -9.52 6.81 0.53
C PRO A 12 -8.86 5.43 0.35
N ASP A 13 -9.16 4.78 -0.77
CA ASP A 13 -8.76 3.39 -1.02
C ASP A 13 -7.24 3.19 -0.96
N GLU A 14 -6.47 4.21 -1.34
CA GLU A 14 -5.00 4.23 -1.25
C GLU A 14 -4.50 4.09 0.20
N ILE A 15 -5.19 4.69 1.17
CA ILE A 15 -4.81 4.65 2.59
C ILE A 15 -5.20 3.30 3.19
N LYS A 16 -6.38 2.76 2.84
CA LYS A 16 -6.80 1.42 3.25
C LYS A 16 -5.80 0.36 2.78
N LEU A 17 -5.44 0.42 1.50
CA LEU A 17 -4.48 -0.52 0.91
C LEU A 17 -3.08 -0.40 1.54
N ALA A 18 -2.62 0.82 1.82
CA ALA A 18 -1.34 1.02 2.50
C ALA A 18 -1.32 0.40 3.89
N VAL A 19 -2.40 0.54 4.66
CA VAL A 19 -2.52 -0.07 6.00
C VAL A 19 -2.52 -1.60 5.92
N ASP A 20 -3.28 -2.17 4.99
CA ASP A 20 -3.28 -3.63 4.78
C ASP A 20 -1.90 -4.16 4.41
N LEU A 21 -1.18 -3.43 3.55
CA LEU A 21 0.16 -3.82 3.11
C LEU A 21 1.18 -3.75 4.25
N ILE A 22 1.13 -2.71 5.07
CA ILE A 22 1.97 -2.59 6.28
C ILE A 22 1.68 -3.77 7.22
N TYR A 23 0.40 -4.06 7.48
CA TYR A 23 0.01 -5.17 8.34
C TYR A 23 0.55 -6.52 7.83
N LEU A 24 0.51 -6.76 6.51
CA LEU A 24 1.06 -7.97 5.90
C LEU A 24 2.57 -8.05 6.09
N LEU A 25 3.30 -6.95 5.90
CA LEU A 25 4.76 -6.91 6.05
C LEU A 25 5.18 -7.16 7.50
N GLU A 26 4.48 -6.55 8.45
CA GLU A 26 4.71 -6.77 9.88
C GLU A 26 4.37 -8.20 10.30
N SER A 27 3.26 -8.75 9.80
CA SER A 27 2.82 -10.13 10.09
C SER A 27 3.81 -11.18 9.55
N ASN A 28 4.57 -10.85 8.50
CA ASN A 28 5.60 -11.71 7.93
C ASN A 28 7.01 -11.38 8.46
N GLU A 29 7.13 -10.53 9.49
CA GLU A 29 8.40 -10.11 10.10
C GLU A 29 9.41 -9.56 9.08
N VAL A 30 8.93 -8.89 8.03
CA VAL A 30 9.79 -8.33 6.98
C VAL A 30 10.53 -7.11 7.52
N ASP A 31 11.85 -7.07 7.34
CA ASP A 31 12.65 -5.91 7.73
C ASP A 31 12.14 -4.64 7.01
N PRO A 32 11.84 -3.55 7.74
CA PRO A 32 11.32 -2.32 7.14
C PRO A 32 12.18 -1.75 6.01
N LYS A 33 13.50 -1.96 6.03
CA LYS A 33 14.41 -1.53 4.96
C LYS A 33 14.18 -2.35 3.71
N ILE A 34 14.03 -3.67 3.84
CA ILE A 34 13.76 -4.56 2.71
C ILE A 34 12.37 -4.30 2.17
N ALA A 35 11.38 -4.09 3.04
CA ALA A 35 10.04 -3.68 2.65
C ALA A 35 10.06 -2.38 1.83
N LEU A 36 10.78 -1.34 2.29
CA LEU A 36 10.88 -0.08 1.57
C LEU A 36 11.49 -0.26 0.17
N GLU A 37 12.57 -1.05 0.04
CA GLU A 37 13.18 -1.33 -1.26
C GLU A 37 12.23 -2.11 -2.18
N ALA A 38 11.48 -3.07 -1.65
CA ALA A 38 10.46 -3.80 -2.42
C ALA A 38 9.33 -2.89 -2.89
N ILE A 39 8.84 -1.99 -2.02
CA ILE A 39 7.80 -1.01 -2.37
C ILE A 39 8.28 -0.07 -3.47
N LYS A 40 9.55 0.37 -3.47
CA LYS A 40 10.10 1.18 -4.58
C LYS A 40 10.05 0.45 -5.92
N ILE A 41 10.35 -0.85 -5.93
CA ILE A 41 10.28 -1.66 -7.15
C ILE A 41 8.83 -1.76 -7.64
N VAL A 42 7.88 -2.02 -6.73
CA VAL A 42 6.44 -2.07 -7.05
C VAL A 42 5.95 -0.71 -7.56
N GLN A 43 6.36 0.38 -6.93
CA GLN A 43 6.02 1.74 -7.36
C GLN A 43 6.49 1.97 -8.81
N ALA A 44 7.77 1.68 -9.11
CA ALA A 44 8.32 1.86 -10.44
C ALA A 44 7.61 1.01 -11.52
N ASP A 45 7.19 -0.22 -11.17
CA ASP A 45 6.40 -1.08 -12.07
C ASP A 45 5.01 -0.49 -12.35
N LEU A 46 4.33 0.03 -11.31
CA LEU A 46 3.03 0.68 -11.45
C LEU A 46 3.13 1.97 -12.26
N GLU A 47 4.13 2.80 -11.99
CA GLU A 47 4.44 4.02 -12.77
C GLU A 47 4.68 3.66 -14.23
N SER A 48 5.53 2.66 -14.50
CA SER A 48 5.77 2.17 -15.86
C SER A 48 4.49 1.69 -16.54
N LYS A 49 3.57 1.03 -15.83
CA LYS A 49 2.28 0.59 -16.39
C LYS A 49 1.34 1.76 -16.69
N LEU A 50 1.35 2.80 -15.86
CA LEU A 50 0.58 4.02 -16.10
C LEU A 50 1.13 4.79 -17.31
N GLU A 51 2.45 4.90 -17.44
CA GLU A 51 3.11 5.53 -18.58
C GLU A 51 2.89 4.74 -19.88
N ASN A 52 3.02 3.41 -19.83
CA ASN A 52 2.78 2.53 -20.98
C ASN A 52 1.30 2.40 -21.37
N SER A 53 0.37 2.84 -20.52
CA SER A 53 -1.06 2.88 -20.87
C SER A 53 -1.44 4.09 -21.74
N CYS A 54 -0.53 5.06 -21.94
CA CYS A 54 -0.78 6.28 -22.72
C CYS A 54 -0.20 6.26 -24.15
N THR A 55 0.37 5.14 -24.61
CA THR A 55 0.97 4.99 -25.96
C THR A 55 0.06 4.25 -26.95
N ASN A 56 -1.24 4.56 -26.97
CA ASN A 56 -2.14 4.18 -28.07
C ASN A 56 -3.03 5.36 -28.48
#